data_AF-A0A6I5CNZ1-F1
#
_entry.id   AF-A0A6I5CNZ1-F1
#
_cell.length_a   1.000
_cell.length_b   1.000
_cell.length_c   1.000
_cell.angle_alpha   90.00
_cell.angle_beta   90.00
_cell.angle_gamma   90.00
#
_symmetry.space_group_name_H-M   'P 1'
#
loop_
_entity.id
_entity.type
_entity.pdbx_description
1 polymer ?
#
loop_
_entity_poly.entity_id
_entity_poly.type
_entity_poly.pdbx_seq_one_letter_code
_entity_poly.pdbx_strand_id
1 'polypeptide(L)'
;GLTLWQDAVRLAAARPGSGLTAATRSLYASLASATGRTTAELARAVAAWRQGGAEGLAVLEDPWDPPAGRFDRARPLLLAAGLPPFRPHRNRLTHPVGRLQLRLGRDHLWYAYESEPGRDDWWPRGTPAPDPVDALRGLETASEA
;
A
#
# COMPACT_ATOMS: atom_id res chain seq x y z
N GLY A 1 -19.66 -3.99 9.49
CA GLY A 1 -18.77 -3.81 10.66
C GLY A 1 -17.36 -4.23 10.27
N LEU A 2 -16.34 -3.72 10.95
CA LEU A 2 -14.95 -4.12 10.71
C LEU A 2 -14.70 -5.55 11.23
N THR A 3 -13.83 -6.30 10.55
CA THR A 3 -13.31 -7.56 11.10
C THR A 3 -12.39 -7.31 12.29
N LEU A 4 -12.12 -8.32 13.10
CA LEU A 4 -11.16 -8.23 14.22
C LEU A 4 -9.80 -7.66 13.76
N TRP A 5 -9.33 -8.13 12.59
CA TRP A 5 -8.08 -7.68 12.00
C TRP A 5 -8.14 -6.20 11.57
N GLN A 6 -9.17 -5.81 10.84
CA GLN A 6 -9.36 -4.41 10.43
C GLN A 6 -9.46 -3.48 11.64
N ASP A 7 -10.13 -3.92 12.71
CA ASP A 7 -10.24 -3.13 13.93
C ASP A 7 -8.91 -2.99 14.67
N ALA A 8 -8.11 -4.07 14.76
CA ALA A 8 -6.76 -4.02 15.32
C ALA A 8 -5.86 -3.04 14.54
N VAL A 9 -5.91 -3.09 13.21
CA VAL A 9 -5.15 -2.16 12.34
C VAL A 9 -5.62 -0.71 12.56
N ARG A 10 -6.93 -0.47 12.60
CA ARG A 10 -7.51 0.85 12.88
C ARG A 10 -7.04 1.41 14.23
N LEU A 11 -7.08 0.60 15.28
CA LEU A 11 -6.64 0.98 16.63
C LEU A 11 -5.15 1.31 16.68
N ALA A 12 -4.32 0.50 16.01
CA ALA A 12 -2.88 0.76 15.91
C ALA A 12 -2.59 2.05 15.09
N ALA A 13 -3.29 2.25 13.97
CA ALA A 13 -3.11 3.40 13.09
C ALA A 13 -3.46 4.73 13.76
N ALA A 14 -4.47 4.74 14.62
CA ALA A 14 -4.96 5.92 15.34
C ALA A 14 -4.00 6.47 16.40
N ARG A 15 -2.89 5.77 16.71
CA ARG A 15 -1.93 6.26 17.72
C ARG A 15 -0.92 7.23 17.11
N PRO A 16 -0.81 8.46 17.66
CA PRO A 16 0.30 9.34 17.34
C PRO A 16 1.58 8.77 17.95
N GLY A 17 2.63 8.63 17.14
CA GLY A 17 3.95 8.18 17.57
C GLY A 17 4.59 7.16 16.63
N SER A 18 5.91 7.28 16.48
CA SER A 18 6.78 6.51 15.58
C SER A 18 6.99 5.04 15.97
N GLY A 19 6.24 4.48 16.93
CA GLY A 19 6.47 3.12 17.44
C GLY A 19 7.65 2.98 18.40
N LEU A 20 8.35 4.07 18.72
CA LEU A 20 9.59 4.04 19.50
C LEU A 20 9.40 3.89 21.01
N THR A 21 8.19 4.12 21.53
CA THR A 21 7.92 3.96 22.97
C THR A 21 7.68 2.50 23.34
N ALA A 22 8.03 2.13 24.57
CA ALA A 22 7.75 0.80 25.12
C ALA A 22 6.23 0.47 25.08
N ALA A 23 5.38 1.46 25.33
CA ALA A 23 3.93 1.32 25.28
C ALA A 23 3.43 0.98 23.86
N THR A 24 3.93 1.66 22.83
CA THR A 24 3.54 1.36 21.44
C THR A 24 4.02 -0.02 21.01
N ARG A 25 5.24 -0.42 21.39
CA ARG A 25 5.74 -1.78 21.11
C ARG A 25 4.89 -2.86 21.76
N SER A 26 4.54 -2.68 23.03
CA SER A 26 3.67 -3.63 23.75
C SER A 26 2.30 -3.74 23.09
N LEU A 27 1.70 -2.62 22.68
CA LEU A 27 0.43 -2.65 21.96
C LEU A 27 0.51 -3.40 20.64
N TYR A 28 1.53 -3.11 19.81
CA TYR A 28 1.72 -3.80 18.53
C TYR A 28 1.89 -5.30 18.74
N ALA A 29 2.67 -5.71 19.73
CA ALA A 29 2.84 -7.12 20.08
C ALA A 29 1.51 -7.77 20.50
N SER A 30 0.73 -7.10 21.35
CA SER A 30 -0.58 -7.61 21.80
C SER A 30 -1.59 -7.72 20.66
N LEU A 31 -1.70 -6.71 19.79
CA LEU A 31 -2.62 -6.72 18.65
C LEU A 31 -2.23 -7.77 17.61
N ALA A 32 -0.94 -7.89 17.32
CA ALA A 32 -0.43 -8.89 16.39
C ALA A 32 -0.70 -10.30 16.92
N SER A 33 -0.37 -10.54 18.20
CA SER A 33 -0.65 -11.82 18.87
C SER A 33 -2.15 -12.17 18.87
N ALA A 34 -3.02 -11.23 19.23
CA ALA A 34 -4.47 -11.43 19.27
C ALA A 34 -5.10 -11.70 17.90
N THR A 35 -4.42 -11.32 16.81
CA THR A 35 -4.88 -11.51 15.43
C THR A 35 -4.15 -12.64 14.70
N GLY A 36 -3.25 -13.35 15.39
CA GLY A 36 -2.44 -14.42 14.80
C GLY A 36 -1.46 -13.93 13.73
N ARG A 37 -1.02 -12.67 13.81
CA ARG A 37 -0.10 -12.03 12.88
C ARG A 37 1.20 -11.64 13.56
N THR A 38 2.20 -11.30 12.76
CA THR A 38 3.47 -10.72 13.22
C THR A 38 3.35 -9.21 13.37
N THR A 39 4.24 -8.62 14.17
CA THR A 39 4.32 -7.15 14.31
C THR A 39 4.70 -6.46 13.00
N ALA A 40 5.47 -7.14 12.12
CA ALA A 40 5.82 -6.64 10.79
C ALA A 40 4.60 -6.59 9.85
N GLU A 41 3.76 -7.64 9.85
CA GLU A 41 2.50 -7.62 9.11
C GLU A 41 1.56 -6.52 9.61
N LEU A 42 1.44 -6.36 10.93
CA LEU A 42 0.67 -5.26 11.53
C LEU A 42 1.23 -3.89 11.14
N ALA A 43 2.54 -3.70 11.15
CA ALA A 43 3.16 -2.44 10.74
C ALA A 43 2.86 -2.11 9.27
N ARG A 44 2.95 -3.10 8.37
CA ARG A 44 2.62 -2.93 6.94
C ARG A 44 1.14 -2.64 6.73
N ALA A 45 0.26 -3.32 7.46
CA ALA A 45 -1.18 -3.08 7.43
C ALA A 45 -1.57 -1.69 7.96
N VAL A 46 -0.91 -1.23 9.03
CA VAL A 46 -1.08 0.14 9.55
C VAL A 46 -0.61 1.18 8.53
N ALA A 47 0.51 0.95 7.85
CA ALA A 47 0.96 1.84 6.78
C ALA A 47 -0.10 1.93 5.65
N ALA A 48 -0.70 0.81 5.27
CA ALA A 48 -1.75 0.76 4.24
C ALA A 48 -3.03 1.47 4.69
N TRP A 49 -3.42 1.27 5.95
CA TRP A 49 -4.55 1.97 6.55
C TRP A 49 -4.32 3.48 6.64
N ARG A 50 -3.08 3.93 6.90
CA ARG A 50 -2.75 5.35 6.89
C ARG A 50 -2.77 5.94 5.47
N GLN A 51 -2.42 5.13 4.47
CA GLN A 51 -2.43 5.54 3.07
C GLN A 51 -3.87 5.74 2.54
N GLY A 52 -4.80 4.82 2.83
CA GLY A 52 -6.18 4.93 2.30
C GLY A 52 -7.24 4.19 3.10
N GLY A 53 -7.07 4.09 4.42
CA GLY A 53 -8.05 3.47 5.31
C GLY A 53 -8.30 2.00 5.02
N ALA A 54 -9.58 1.60 5.10
CA ALA A 54 -9.99 0.22 4.85
C ALA A 54 -9.69 -0.24 3.41
N GLU A 55 -9.84 0.64 2.42
CA GLU A 55 -9.49 0.34 1.02
C GLU A 55 -7.99 0.15 0.85
N GLY A 56 -7.15 0.98 1.49
CA GLY A 56 -5.70 0.78 1.50
C GLY A 56 -5.27 -0.57 2.09
N LEU A 57 -5.96 -1.03 3.14
CA LEU A 57 -5.75 -2.38 3.69
C LEU A 57 -6.20 -3.48 2.73
N ALA A 58 -7.37 -3.32 2.10
CA ALA A 58 -7.85 -4.27 1.09
C ALA A 58 -6.89 -4.38 -0.10
N VAL A 59 -6.32 -3.27 -0.57
CA VAL A 59 -5.33 -3.25 -1.66
C VAL A 59 -4.01 -3.93 -1.29
N LEU A 60 -3.64 -3.89 -0.01
CA LEU A 60 -2.49 -4.62 0.49
C LEU A 60 -2.73 -6.14 0.44
N GLU A 61 -3.91 -6.60 0.89
CA GLU A 61 -4.17 -8.02 1.21
C GLU A 61 -4.94 -8.81 0.13
N ASP A 62 -5.85 -8.17 -0.61
CA ASP A 62 -6.77 -8.81 -1.57
C ASP A 62 -6.48 -8.39 -3.02
N PRO A 63 -5.52 -9.02 -3.71
CA PRO A 63 -5.33 -8.82 -5.13
C PRO A 63 -6.49 -9.40 -5.94
N TRP A 64 -7.13 -8.55 -6.74
CA TRP A 64 -8.31 -8.85 -7.54
C TRP A 64 -8.07 -8.60 -9.02
N ASP A 65 -8.92 -9.15 -9.88
CA ASP A 65 -8.85 -8.97 -11.33
C ASP A 65 -9.78 -7.84 -11.78
N PRO A 66 -9.24 -6.65 -12.15
CA PRO A 66 -10.07 -5.55 -12.59
C PRO A 66 -10.71 -5.81 -13.95
N PRO A 67 -11.95 -5.35 -14.17
CA PRO A 67 -12.52 -5.34 -15.50
C PRO A 67 -11.67 -4.44 -16.41
N ALA A 68 -11.74 -4.71 -17.72
CA ALA A 68 -11.10 -3.88 -18.73
C ALA A 68 -11.46 -2.40 -18.55
N GLY A 69 -10.51 -1.50 -18.78
CA GLY A 69 -10.74 -0.06 -18.66
C GLY A 69 -9.64 0.70 -17.92
N ARG A 70 -9.87 1.09 -16.65
CA ARG A 70 -8.92 1.96 -15.92
C ARG A 70 -7.55 1.31 -15.76
N PHE A 71 -7.51 0.00 -15.52
CA PHE A 71 -6.24 -0.73 -15.43
C PHE A 71 -5.47 -0.73 -16.76
N ASP A 72 -6.15 -0.98 -17.88
CA ASP A 72 -5.53 -1.01 -19.21
C ASP A 72 -5.00 0.36 -19.65
N ARG A 73 -5.70 1.44 -19.26
CA ARG A 73 -5.28 2.81 -19.57
C ARG A 73 -4.05 3.27 -18.79
N ALA A 74 -3.72 2.64 -17.66
CA ALA A 74 -2.59 3.08 -16.84
C ALA A 74 -1.23 2.87 -17.51
N ARG A 75 -1.04 1.75 -18.22
CA ARG A 75 0.25 1.47 -18.89
C ARG A 75 0.60 2.52 -19.96
N PRO A 76 -0.31 2.90 -20.88
CA PRO A 76 -0.08 4.03 -21.79
C PRO A 76 0.24 5.35 -21.10
N LEU A 77 -0.43 5.67 -19.98
CA LEU A 77 -0.18 6.91 -19.22
C LEU A 77 1.23 6.93 -18.63
N LEU A 78 1.67 5.83 -18.02
CA LEU A 78 3.02 5.69 -17.46
C LEU A 78 4.08 5.85 -18.56
N LEU A 79 3.88 5.20 -19.72
CA LEU A 79 4.79 5.32 -20.87
C LEU A 79 4.86 6.77 -21.40
N ALA A 80 3.72 7.45 -21.51
CA ALA A 80 3.67 8.85 -21.94
C ALA A 80 4.37 9.81 -20.96
N ALA A 81 4.43 9.45 -19.68
CA ALA A 81 5.20 10.16 -18.66
C ALA A 81 6.71 9.82 -18.65
N GLY A 82 7.19 9.02 -19.59
CA GLY A 82 8.60 8.64 -19.71
C GLY A 82 9.04 7.51 -18.78
N LEU A 83 8.10 6.81 -18.12
CA LEU A 83 8.39 5.66 -17.27
C LEU A 83 8.51 4.37 -18.11
N PRO A 84 9.27 3.36 -17.67
CA PRO A 84 9.38 2.10 -18.40
C PRO A 84 8.06 1.32 -18.39
N PRO A 85 7.91 0.29 -19.25
CA PRO A 85 6.71 -0.52 -19.27
C PRO A 85 6.58 -1.37 -17.99
N PHE A 86 5.68 -0.96 -17.09
CA PHE A 86 5.35 -1.76 -15.91
C PHE A 86 4.72 -3.10 -16.31
N ARG A 87 5.06 -4.15 -15.56
CA ARG A 87 4.56 -5.52 -15.75
C ARG A 87 3.22 -5.69 -15.03
N PRO A 88 2.13 -6.03 -15.75
CA PRO A 88 0.82 -6.22 -15.12
C PRO A 88 0.69 -7.62 -14.48
N HIS A 89 0.00 -7.68 -13.35
CA HIS A 89 -0.47 -8.92 -12.72
C HIS A 89 -1.67 -8.61 -11.82
N ARG A 90 -2.86 -9.13 -12.16
CA ARG A 90 -4.13 -8.77 -11.48
C ARG A 90 -4.29 -7.25 -11.43
N ASN A 91 -4.66 -6.69 -10.29
CA ASN A 91 -4.71 -5.25 -10.03
C ASN A 91 -3.35 -4.57 -9.83
N ARG A 92 -2.22 -5.19 -10.17
CA ARG A 92 -0.87 -4.68 -9.88
C ARG A 92 -0.08 -4.37 -11.15
N LEU A 93 0.64 -3.26 -11.13
CA LEU A 93 1.63 -2.86 -12.12
C LEU A 93 2.98 -2.77 -11.41
N THR A 94 3.94 -3.62 -11.78
CA THR A 94 5.27 -3.67 -11.14
C THR A 94 6.34 -3.09 -12.05
N HIS A 95 7.15 -2.18 -11.53
CA HIS A 95 8.29 -1.61 -12.25
C HIS A 95 9.30 -2.72 -12.62
N PRO A 96 9.93 -2.69 -13.82
CA PRO A 96 10.84 -3.76 -14.25
C PRO A 96 12.01 -4.06 -13.31
N VAL A 97 12.52 -3.05 -12.60
CA VAL A 97 13.60 -3.21 -11.60
C VAL A 97 13.10 -3.67 -10.22
N GLY A 98 11.78 -3.86 -10.05
CA GLY A 98 11.19 -4.39 -8.81
C GLY A 98 11.26 -3.46 -7.60
N ARG A 99 11.38 -2.14 -7.80
CA ARG A 99 11.42 -1.14 -6.71
C ARG A 99 10.10 -0.47 -6.42
N LEU A 100 9.24 -0.34 -7.44
CA LEU A 100 7.98 0.37 -7.37
C LEU A 100 6.86 -0.53 -7.88
N GLN A 101 5.70 -0.46 -7.23
CA GLN A 101 4.50 -1.14 -7.66
C GLN A 101 3.28 -0.25 -7.44
N LEU A 102 2.44 -0.14 -8.45
CA LEU A 102 1.13 0.48 -8.35
C LEU A 102 0.08 -0.62 -8.20
N ARG A 103 -0.88 -0.41 -7.31
CA ARG A 103 -2.02 -1.31 -7.11
C ARG A 103 -3.33 -0.55 -7.26
N LEU A 104 -4.24 -1.08 -8.05
CA LEU A 104 -5.57 -0.50 -8.25
C LEU A 104 -6.53 -1.00 -7.16
N GLY A 105 -7.12 -0.06 -6.42
CA GLY A 105 -8.20 -0.32 -5.47
C GLY A 105 -9.56 -0.47 -6.14
N ARG A 106 -10.51 -1.03 -5.39
CA ARG A 106 -11.91 -1.16 -5.83
C ARG A 106 -12.63 0.19 -5.83
N ASP A 107 -12.10 1.14 -5.06
CA ASP A 107 -12.40 2.58 -5.10
C ASP A 107 -11.89 3.31 -6.36
N HIS A 108 -11.23 2.58 -7.26
CA HIS A 108 -10.60 3.09 -8.48
C HIS A 108 -9.40 4.01 -8.27
N LEU A 109 -8.82 4.07 -7.07
CA LEU A 109 -7.57 4.81 -6.82
C LEU A 109 -6.34 3.92 -7.02
N TRP A 110 -5.24 4.54 -7.41
CA TRP A 110 -3.93 3.93 -7.51
C TRP A 110 -3.16 4.14 -6.21
N TYR A 111 -2.73 3.03 -5.63
CA TYR A 111 -1.94 2.99 -4.40
C TYR A 111 -0.51 2.64 -4.77
N ALA A 112 0.43 3.47 -4.34
CA ALA A 112 1.84 3.27 -4.60
C ALA A 112 2.50 2.47 -3.47
N TYR A 113 3.39 1.57 -3.87
CA TYR A 113 4.18 0.73 -2.99
C TYR A 113 5.64 0.74 -3.43
N GLU A 114 6.53 0.61 -2.47
CA GLU A 114 7.97 0.44 -2.69
C GLU A 114 8.46 -0.87 -2.08
N SER A 115 9.54 -1.42 -2.62
CA SER A 115 10.28 -2.53 -2.01
C SER A 115 11.75 -2.43 -2.40
N GLU A 116 12.60 -3.14 -1.66
CA GLU A 116 13.95 -3.40 -2.14
C GLU A 116 13.89 -4.24 -3.44
N PRO A 117 14.84 -4.04 -4.38
CA PRO A 117 14.91 -4.88 -5.58
C PRO A 117 14.98 -6.37 -5.24
N GLY A 118 14.07 -7.16 -5.82
CA GLY A 118 14.06 -8.62 -5.65
C GLY A 118 13.46 -9.10 -4.32
N ARG A 119 12.89 -8.20 -3.51
CA ARG A 119 12.08 -8.56 -2.34
C ARG A 119 10.59 -8.40 -2.65
N ASP A 120 9.77 -9.22 -2.00
CA ASP A 120 8.31 -9.16 -2.07
C ASP A 120 7.69 -8.42 -0.87
N ASP A 121 8.48 -7.65 -0.13
CA ASP A 121 8.09 -6.93 1.07
C ASP A 121 7.57 -5.52 0.78
N TRP A 122 6.59 -5.42 -0.11
CA TRP A 122 6.00 -4.15 -0.56
C TRP A 122 5.43 -3.30 0.59
N TRP A 123 5.97 -2.09 0.76
CA TRP A 123 5.53 -1.10 1.74
C TRP A 123 4.66 -0.01 1.11
N PRO A 124 3.47 0.29 1.66
CA PRO A 124 2.59 1.39 1.23
C PRO A 124 3.28 2.75 1.35
N ARG A 125 3.20 3.60 0.32
CA ARG A 125 3.84 4.92 0.31
C ARG A 125 3.03 5.96 -0.48
N GLY A 126 3.22 7.24 -0.15
CA GLY A 126 2.55 8.34 -0.83
C GLY A 126 1.04 8.38 -0.60
N THR A 127 0.34 9.24 -1.33
CA THR A 127 -1.12 9.39 -1.27
C THR A 127 -1.78 8.70 -2.46
N PRO A 128 -2.89 7.95 -2.28
CA PRO A 128 -3.62 7.36 -3.38
C PRO A 128 -4.15 8.42 -4.34
N ALA A 129 -4.08 8.16 -5.64
CA ALA A 129 -4.54 9.10 -6.66
C ALA A 129 -5.36 8.42 -7.77
N PRO A 130 -6.29 9.13 -8.43
CA PRO A 130 -7.02 8.59 -9.58
C PRO A 130 -6.11 8.30 -10.78
N ASP A 131 -5.04 9.08 -10.94
CA ASP A 131 -4.05 8.94 -11.99
C ASP A 131 -2.82 8.15 -11.49
N PRO A 132 -2.33 7.14 -12.24
CA PRO A 132 -1.20 6.32 -11.81
C PRO A 132 0.14 7.07 -11.77
N VAL A 133 0.33 8.10 -12.58
CA VAL A 133 1.52 8.94 -12.59
C VAL A 133 1.54 9.84 -11.35
N ASP A 134 0.39 10.42 -11.00
CA ASP A 134 0.28 11.26 -9.80
C ASP A 134 0.47 10.44 -8.51
N ALA A 135 -0.04 9.20 -8.47
CA ALA A 135 0.20 8.28 -7.37
C ALA A 135 1.70 7.99 -7.17
N LEU A 136 2.49 7.92 -8.25
CA LEU A 136 3.95 7.77 -8.17
C LEU A 136 4.66 9.06 -7.77
N ARG A 137 4.25 10.22 -8.30
CA ARG A 137 4.84 11.52 -7.91
C ARG A 137 4.69 11.82 -6.44
N GLY A 138 3.58 11.40 -5.83
CA GLY A 138 3.37 11.48 -4.38
C GLY A 138 4.45 10.76 -3.55
N LEU A 139 5.21 9.82 -4.13
CA LEU A 139 6.36 9.18 -3.49
C LEU A 139 7.57 10.09 -3.41
N GLU A 140 7.84 10.86 -4.47
CA GLU A 140 9.02 11.73 -4.59
C GLU A 140 8.93 12.87 -3.57
N THR A 141 7.76 13.52 -3.50
CA THR A 141 7.49 14.58 -2.52
C THR A 141 7.48 14.12 -1.07
N ALA A 142 7.18 12.83 -0.81
CA ALA A 142 7.18 12.27 0.55
C ALA A 142 8.56 11.72 0.98
N SER A 143 9.54 11.69 0.08
CA SER A 143 10.94 11.32 0.40
C SER A 143 11.83 12.54 0.68
N GLU A 144 11.37 13.75 0.33
CA GLU A 144 12.06 15.02 0.57
C GLU A 144 11.58 15.76 1.83
N ALA A 145 10.59 15.21 2.56
CA ALA A 145 10.02 15.76 3.79
C ALA A 145 10.42 14.93 5.02
#